data_AF-E0UA19-F1
#
_entry.id   AF-E0UA19-F1
#
_cell.length_a   1.000
_cell.length_b   1.000
_cell.length_c   1.000
_cell.angle_alpha   90.00
_cell.angle_beta   90.00
_cell.angle_gamma   90.00
#
_symmetry.space_group_name_H-M   'P 1'
#
loop_
_entity.id
_entity.type
_entity.pdbx_description
1 polymer ?
#
loop_
_entity_poly.entity_id
_entity_poly.type
_entity_poly.pdbx_seq_one_letter_code
_entity_poly.pdbx_strand_id
1 'polypeptide(L)'
;MLENTGDSGSRSRDAVNGFKPEQFKPMKLYQKIKKRCSFQKNFSWFLLCVFFVLQYSLPIFLVVLGSLTASQEPVANFLNGIYQQGNLEADSKKTETLVSEIIFILGILTIFLGVTNTTIRPAESYDISAKFNNKFAQFEIDLDIEMSKFFTQKEDNCSEILKLLQSKNEELAKIIERYNEDRSLRPRQADIDLLNQKIEKLMVVQEDKNNMNNSK
;
A
#
# COMPACT_ATOMS: atom_id res chain seq x y z
N MET A 1 65.23 50.79 -19.88
CA MET A 1 66.40 50.00 -19.46
C MET A 1 66.44 50.04 -17.95
N LEU A 2 66.41 48.85 -17.31
CA LEU A 2 66.77 48.56 -15.91
C LEU A 2 65.86 49.23 -14.84
N GLU A 3 65.43 48.62 -13.75
CA GLU A 3 65.84 47.41 -13.04
C GLU A 3 64.71 46.92 -12.12
N ASN A 4 64.87 45.69 -11.65
CA ASN A 4 63.95 44.85 -10.89
C ASN A 4 64.09 45.06 -9.36
N THR A 5 63.33 44.29 -8.58
CA THR A 5 63.35 44.05 -7.11
C THR A 5 62.38 44.92 -6.31
N GLY A 6 61.54 44.41 -5.40
CA GLY A 6 61.32 43.06 -4.88
C GLY A 6 60.38 43.17 -3.67
N ASP A 7 59.40 42.26 -3.63
CA ASP A 7 58.73 41.63 -2.48
C ASP A 7 58.56 42.40 -1.14
N SER A 8 57.31 42.48 -0.66
CA SER A 8 56.97 42.19 0.75
C SER A 8 55.46 42.16 1.00
N GLY A 9 54.93 40.95 1.10
CA GLY A 9 54.25 40.51 2.33
C GLY A 9 52.89 41.11 2.74
N SER A 10 51.89 40.22 2.76
CA SER A 10 51.03 39.93 3.92
C SER A 10 49.96 40.94 4.36
N ARG A 11 48.70 40.60 4.05
CA ARG A 11 47.46 40.63 4.89
C ARG A 11 46.28 40.59 3.90
N SER A 12 45.24 39.76 4.02
CA SER A 12 44.61 39.25 5.22
C SER A 12 44.03 37.85 4.98
N ARG A 13 44.25 36.98 5.98
CA ARG A 13 43.33 35.90 6.31
C ARG A 13 42.00 36.53 6.70
N ASP A 14 40.90 35.89 6.35
CA ASP A 14 39.72 35.63 7.21
C ASP A 14 38.76 34.78 6.38
N ALA A 15 38.84 33.46 6.56
CA ALA A 15 37.88 32.71 7.39
C ALA A 15 36.56 32.39 6.66
N VAL A 16 36.62 31.41 5.75
CA VAL A 16 35.46 30.55 5.43
C VAL A 16 35.90 29.10 5.62
N ASN A 17 36.19 28.74 6.86
CA ASN A 17 36.30 27.35 7.30
C ASN A 17 35.43 27.20 8.53
N GLY A 18 34.32 26.48 8.39
CA GLY A 18 33.39 26.23 9.48
C GLY A 18 32.46 25.02 9.32
N PHE A 19 32.50 24.27 8.21
CA PHE A 19 31.80 22.99 8.12
C PHE A 19 32.79 21.84 8.25
N LYS A 20 32.85 21.25 9.44
CA LYS A 20 33.69 20.08 9.71
C LYS A 20 33.18 18.86 8.93
N PRO A 21 34.06 18.03 8.34
CA PRO A 21 33.67 16.84 7.58
C PRO A 21 32.91 15.77 8.39
N GLU A 22 32.97 15.81 9.72
CA GLU A 22 32.22 14.89 10.59
C GLU A 22 30.71 15.16 10.60
N GLN A 23 30.27 16.40 10.40
CA GLN A 23 28.84 16.75 10.28
C GLN A 23 28.19 16.20 8.99
N PHE A 24 29.01 15.76 8.03
CA PHE A 24 28.56 15.15 6.79
C PHE A 24 28.00 13.74 6.98
N LYS A 25 28.39 13.02 8.04
CA LYS A 25 27.91 11.65 8.31
C LYS A 25 26.47 11.63 8.88
N PRO A 26 26.11 12.41 9.91
CA PRO A 26 24.75 12.44 10.43
C PRO A 26 23.74 12.98 9.41
N MET A 27 24.09 14.02 8.67
CA MET A 27 23.18 14.62 7.67
C MET A 27 22.84 13.63 6.54
N LYS A 28 23.83 12.85 6.07
CA LYS A 28 23.58 11.76 5.10
C LYS A 28 22.64 10.69 5.65
N LEU A 29 22.79 10.32 6.92
CA LEU A 29 21.95 9.31 7.56
C LEU A 29 20.51 9.81 7.71
N TYR A 30 20.33 11.05 8.17
CA TYR A 30 19.03 11.72 8.22
C TYR A 30 18.33 11.72 6.86
N GLN A 31 19.03 12.15 5.79
CA GLN A 31 18.48 12.14 4.43
C GLN A 31 18.10 10.73 3.97
N LYS A 32 18.89 9.70 4.33
CA LYS A 32 18.59 8.31 3.97
C LYS A 32 17.33 7.80 4.68
N ILE A 33 17.18 8.09 5.98
CA ILE A 33 15.97 7.74 6.75
C ILE A 33 14.76 8.45 6.16
N LYS A 34 14.86 9.76 5.92
CA LYS A 34 13.79 10.56 5.32
C LYS A 34 13.38 10.05 3.95
N LYS A 35 14.34 9.74 3.07
CA LYS A 35 14.06 9.15 1.75
C LYS A 35 13.32 7.81 1.86
N ARG A 36 13.73 6.97 2.80
CA ARG A 36 13.09 5.66 3.04
C ARG A 36 11.65 5.82 3.55
N CYS A 37 11.42 6.75 4.47
CA CYS A 37 10.09 7.10 4.96
C CYS A 37 9.20 7.67 3.84
N SER A 38 9.71 8.65 3.09
CA SER A 38 9.01 9.28 1.97
C SER A 38 8.61 8.27 0.89
N PHE A 39 9.49 7.32 0.56
CA PHE A 39 9.15 6.22 -0.33
C PHE A 39 7.96 5.40 0.18
N GLN A 40 7.97 5.01 1.46
CA GLN A 40 6.89 4.21 2.06
C GLN A 40 5.58 4.98 2.12
N LYS A 41 5.63 6.28 2.47
CA LYS A 41 4.48 7.18 2.44
C LYS A 41 3.88 7.28 1.03
N ASN A 42 4.71 7.52 0.01
CA ASN A 42 4.24 7.64 -1.36
C ASN A 42 3.67 6.32 -1.89
N PHE A 43 4.31 5.20 -1.55
CA PHE A 43 3.82 3.88 -1.94
C PHE A 43 2.50 3.53 -1.26
N SER A 44 2.36 3.82 0.03
CA SER A 44 1.11 3.68 0.77
C SER A 44 0.00 4.56 0.17
N TRP A 45 0.31 5.80 -0.22
CA TRP A 45 -0.65 6.70 -0.88
C TRP A 45 -1.09 6.17 -2.24
N PHE A 46 -0.15 5.68 -3.05
CA PHE A 46 -0.45 5.03 -4.32
C PHE A 46 -1.43 3.87 -4.15
N LEU A 47 -1.18 3.00 -3.16
CA LEU A 47 -2.07 1.87 -2.88
C LEU A 47 -3.43 2.32 -2.37
N LEU A 48 -3.49 3.37 -1.54
CA LEU A 48 -4.74 3.97 -1.11
C LEU A 48 -5.60 4.40 -2.31
N CYS A 49 -5.00 5.06 -3.30
CA CYS A 49 -5.71 5.42 -4.54
C CYS A 49 -6.20 4.18 -5.31
N VAL A 50 -5.35 3.18 -5.47
CA VAL A 50 -5.71 1.93 -6.18
C VAL A 50 -6.88 1.23 -5.48
N PHE A 51 -6.81 1.07 -4.17
CA PHE A 51 -7.85 0.39 -3.40
C PHE A 51 -9.15 1.18 -3.32
N PHE A 52 -9.08 2.51 -3.26
CA PHE A 52 -10.25 3.38 -3.38
C PHE A 52 -10.96 3.14 -4.72
N VAL A 53 -10.22 3.19 -5.84
CA VAL A 53 -10.80 2.95 -7.16
C VAL A 53 -11.40 1.55 -7.24
N LEU A 54 -10.71 0.51 -6.77
CA LEU A 54 -11.23 -0.86 -6.76
C LEU A 54 -12.50 -0.99 -5.90
N GLN A 55 -12.52 -0.41 -4.71
CA GLN A 55 -13.66 -0.48 -3.77
C GLN A 55 -14.95 0.08 -4.37
N TYR A 56 -14.87 1.19 -5.12
CA TYR A 56 -16.06 1.83 -5.69
C TYR A 56 -16.38 1.33 -7.10
N SER A 57 -15.37 0.99 -7.91
CA SER A 57 -15.61 0.50 -9.27
C SER A 57 -16.16 -0.93 -9.29
N LEU A 58 -15.65 -1.84 -8.45
CA LEU A 58 -16.07 -3.25 -8.47
C LEU A 58 -17.57 -3.43 -8.27
N PRO A 59 -18.23 -2.84 -7.25
CA PRO A 59 -19.67 -2.98 -7.07
C PRO A 59 -20.47 -2.39 -8.24
N ILE A 60 -20.05 -1.24 -8.77
CA ILE A 60 -20.71 -0.61 -9.92
C ILE A 60 -20.62 -1.52 -11.14
N PHE A 61 -19.44 -2.06 -11.45
CA PHE A 61 -19.27 -3.01 -12.53
C PHE A 61 -20.09 -4.28 -12.31
N LEU A 62 -20.11 -4.85 -11.11
CA LEU A 62 -20.90 -6.04 -10.80
C LEU A 62 -22.41 -5.80 -10.95
N VAL A 63 -22.92 -4.64 -10.57
CA VAL A 63 -24.34 -4.28 -10.74
C VAL A 63 -24.69 -4.13 -12.22
N VAL A 64 -23.84 -3.46 -13.01
CA VAL A 64 -24.03 -3.31 -14.46
C VAL A 64 -23.97 -4.67 -15.14
N LEU A 65 -22.98 -5.51 -14.81
CA LEU A 65 -22.84 -6.86 -15.36
C LEU A 65 -24.01 -7.77 -14.95
N GLY A 66 -24.43 -7.72 -13.69
CA GLY A 66 -25.61 -8.43 -13.20
C GLY A 66 -26.89 -8.03 -13.94
N SER A 67 -27.06 -6.74 -14.21
CA SER A 67 -28.22 -6.22 -14.94
C SER A 67 -28.23 -6.69 -16.41
N LEU A 68 -27.06 -6.73 -17.05
CA LEU A 68 -26.92 -7.21 -18.44
C LEU A 68 -27.07 -8.73 -18.56
N THR A 69 -26.68 -9.48 -17.54
CA THR A 69 -26.74 -10.96 -17.56
C THR A 69 -28.09 -11.51 -17.08
N ALA A 70 -28.85 -10.75 -16.28
CA ALA A 70 -30.16 -11.16 -15.76
C ALA A 70 -31.27 -11.21 -16.82
N SER A 71 -31.08 -10.59 -17.99
CA SER A 71 -32.03 -10.66 -19.10
C SER A 71 -31.31 -10.67 -20.44
N GLN A 72 -31.64 -11.65 -21.28
CA GLN A 72 -31.08 -11.77 -22.63
C GLN A 72 -31.65 -10.69 -23.57
N GLU A 73 -32.87 -10.24 -23.31
CA GLU A 73 -33.60 -9.28 -24.17
C GLU A 73 -32.93 -7.90 -24.28
N PRO A 74 -32.46 -7.22 -23.21
CA PRO A 74 -31.81 -5.91 -23.35
C PRO A 74 -30.47 -5.97 -24.09
N VAL A 75 -29.70 -7.05 -23.91
CA VAL A 75 -28.44 -7.27 -24.62
C VAL A 75 -28.70 -7.55 -26.10
N ALA A 76 -29.69 -8.40 -26.41
CA ALA A 76 -30.12 -8.67 -27.78
C ALA A 76 -30.67 -7.41 -28.46
N ASN A 77 -31.47 -6.60 -27.76
CA ASN A 77 -32.01 -5.34 -28.26
C ASN A 77 -30.91 -4.29 -28.51
N PHE A 78 -29.92 -4.19 -27.63
CA PHE A 78 -28.76 -3.31 -27.82
C PHE A 78 -27.92 -3.72 -29.04
N LEU A 79 -27.62 -5.01 -29.18
CA LEU A 79 -26.88 -5.52 -30.34
C LEU A 79 -27.69 -5.34 -31.64
N ASN A 80 -28.99 -5.64 -31.64
CA ASN A 80 -29.87 -5.40 -32.78
C ASN A 80 -29.89 -3.90 -33.16
N GLY A 81 -29.85 -3.00 -32.19
CA GLY A 81 -29.72 -1.55 -32.44
C GLY A 81 -28.41 -1.19 -33.16
N ILE A 82 -27.28 -1.81 -32.77
CA ILE A 82 -25.99 -1.61 -33.43
C ILE A 82 -26.00 -2.19 -34.87
N TYR A 83 -26.59 -3.38 -35.07
CA TYR A 83 -26.67 -4.02 -36.39
C TYR A 83 -27.57 -3.25 -37.37
N GLN A 84 -28.72 -2.75 -36.92
CA GLN A 84 -29.60 -1.92 -37.75
C GLN A 84 -28.94 -0.60 -38.15
N GLN A 85 -28.10 -0.03 -37.29
CA GLN A 85 -27.37 1.20 -37.58
C GLN A 85 -26.17 0.99 -38.53
N GLY A 86 -25.67 -0.26 -38.61
CA GLY A 86 -24.56 -0.67 -39.47
C GLY A 86 -24.93 -1.24 -40.84
N ASN A 87 -26.23 -1.28 -41.21
CA ASN A 87 -26.72 -1.86 -42.48
C ASN A 87 -26.32 -3.33 -42.71
N LEU A 88 -26.08 -4.08 -41.63
CA LEU A 88 -25.77 -5.50 -41.64
C LEU A 88 -27.06 -6.28 -41.34
N GLU A 89 -27.49 -7.16 -42.25
CA GLU A 89 -28.61 -8.08 -41.98
C GLU A 89 -28.29 -8.95 -40.77
N ALA A 90 -29.03 -8.75 -39.68
CA ALA A 90 -28.90 -9.54 -38.46
C ALA A 90 -29.52 -10.93 -38.70
N ASP A 91 -28.70 -11.92 -39.00
CA ASP A 91 -29.10 -13.32 -39.00
C ASP A 91 -29.41 -13.75 -37.56
N SER A 92 -30.70 -13.92 -37.22
CA SER A 92 -31.20 -14.16 -35.86
C SER A 92 -30.42 -15.24 -35.11
N LYS A 93 -30.01 -16.32 -35.79
CA LYS A 93 -29.23 -17.42 -35.19
C LYS A 93 -27.81 -17.00 -34.84
N LYS A 94 -27.17 -16.17 -35.66
CA LYS A 94 -25.83 -15.62 -35.37
C LYS A 94 -25.89 -14.62 -34.23
N THR A 95 -26.95 -13.79 -34.17
CA THR A 95 -27.15 -12.84 -33.07
C THR A 95 -27.36 -13.55 -31.74
N GLU A 96 -28.19 -14.60 -31.67
CA GLU A 96 -28.37 -15.40 -30.45
C GLU A 96 -27.06 -16.07 -29.99
N THR A 97 -26.28 -16.58 -30.94
CA THR A 97 -24.97 -17.19 -30.65
C THR A 97 -24.02 -16.15 -30.06
N LEU A 98 -23.91 -14.96 -30.67
CA LEU A 98 -23.07 -13.85 -30.17
C LEU A 98 -23.52 -13.34 -28.79
N VAL A 99 -24.84 -13.22 -28.56
CA VAL A 99 -25.38 -12.85 -27.23
C VAL A 99 -24.95 -13.86 -26.17
N SER A 100 -25.02 -15.16 -26.48
CA SER A 100 -24.61 -16.21 -25.54
C SER A 100 -23.11 -16.19 -25.22
N GLU A 101 -22.25 -15.93 -26.22
CA GLU A 101 -20.81 -15.77 -26.03
C GLU A 101 -20.48 -14.53 -25.19
N ILE A 102 -21.15 -13.41 -25.43
CA ILE A 102 -20.99 -12.18 -24.65
C ILE A 102 -21.38 -12.44 -23.19
N ILE A 103 -22.54 -13.03 -22.93
CA ILE A 103 -23.00 -13.36 -21.58
C ILE A 103 -22.00 -14.29 -20.88
N PHE A 104 -21.45 -15.28 -21.60
CA PHE A 104 -20.44 -16.19 -21.06
C PHE A 104 -19.15 -15.44 -20.66
N ILE A 105 -18.64 -14.56 -21.50
CA ILE A 105 -17.46 -13.72 -21.20
C ILE A 105 -17.73 -12.80 -20.01
N LEU A 106 -18.91 -12.17 -19.94
CA LEU A 106 -19.31 -11.35 -18.80
C LEU A 106 -19.42 -12.16 -17.51
N GLY A 107 -19.87 -13.41 -17.58
CA GLY A 107 -19.89 -14.36 -16.47
C GLY A 107 -18.49 -14.68 -15.93
N ILE A 108 -17.53 -14.99 -16.82
CA ILE A 108 -16.13 -15.20 -16.44
C ILE A 108 -15.54 -13.94 -15.79
N LEU A 109 -15.79 -12.76 -16.37
CA LEU A 109 -15.34 -11.49 -15.84
C LEU A 109 -15.91 -11.23 -14.44
N THR A 110 -17.18 -11.52 -14.24
CA THR A 110 -17.86 -11.38 -12.94
C THR A 110 -17.23 -12.27 -11.88
N ILE A 111 -16.93 -13.54 -12.20
CA ILE A 111 -16.21 -14.46 -11.30
C ILE A 111 -14.82 -13.89 -10.98
N PHE A 112 -14.10 -13.41 -11.97
CA PHE A 112 -12.76 -12.85 -11.78
C PHE A 112 -12.76 -11.62 -10.87
N LEU A 113 -13.72 -10.70 -11.08
CA LEU A 113 -13.91 -9.51 -10.24
C LEU A 113 -14.36 -9.90 -8.82
N GLY A 114 -15.21 -10.91 -8.68
CA GLY A 114 -15.62 -11.46 -7.39
C GLY A 114 -14.44 -12.05 -6.61
N VAL A 115 -13.64 -12.90 -7.26
CA VAL A 115 -12.40 -13.45 -6.69
C VAL A 115 -11.45 -12.31 -6.30
N THR A 116 -11.22 -11.34 -7.19
CA THR A 116 -10.38 -10.17 -6.91
C THR A 116 -10.87 -9.41 -5.67
N ASN A 117 -12.18 -9.16 -5.55
CA ASN A 117 -12.76 -8.50 -4.39
C ASN A 117 -12.53 -9.31 -3.10
N THR A 118 -12.68 -10.63 -3.15
CA THR A 118 -12.47 -11.51 -1.98
C THR A 118 -10.99 -11.69 -1.61
N THR A 119 -10.09 -11.70 -2.60
CA THR A 119 -8.64 -11.90 -2.40
C THR A 119 -7.93 -10.61 -2.01
N ILE A 120 -8.21 -9.51 -2.71
CA ILE A 120 -7.54 -8.21 -2.48
C ILE A 120 -8.19 -7.44 -1.33
N ARG A 121 -9.50 -7.68 -1.09
CA ARG A 121 -10.31 -7.00 -0.07
C ARG A 121 -10.05 -5.49 -0.05
N PRO A 122 -10.42 -4.77 -1.13
CA PRO A 122 -10.01 -3.39 -1.35
C PRO A 122 -10.29 -2.45 -0.15
N ALA A 123 -11.44 -2.60 0.52
CA ALA A 123 -11.78 -1.80 1.69
C ALA A 123 -10.80 -1.98 2.86
N GLU A 124 -10.48 -3.22 3.22
CA GLU A 124 -9.52 -3.51 4.29
C GLU A 124 -8.10 -3.04 3.92
N SER A 125 -7.72 -3.26 2.67
CA SER A 125 -6.43 -2.84 2.14
C SER A 125 -6.31 -1.32 2.05
N TYR A 126 -7.42 -0.62 1.80
CA TYR A 126 -7.54 0.83 1.88
C TYR A 126 -7.29 1.33 3.31
N ASP A 127 -7.98 0.76 4.30
CA ASP A 127 -7.85 1.17 5.70
C ASP A 127 -6.42 0.98 6.24
N ILE A 128 -5.79 -0.16 5.92
CA ILE A 128 -4.39 -0.41 6.26
C ILE A 128 -3.48 0.64 5.59
N SER A 129 -3.68 0.89 4.30
CA SER A 129 -2.88 1.88 3.56
C SER A 129 -3.03 3.26 4.18
N ALA A 130 -4.25 3.70 4.52
CA ALA A 130 -4.53 4.99 5.16
C ALA A 130 -3.88 5.11 6.56
N LYS A 131 -4.06 4.08 7.40
CA LYS A 131 -3.47 4.02 8.75
C LYS A 131 -1.95 4.19 8.71
N PHE A 132 -1.26 3.47 7.83
CA PHE A 132 0.19 3.56 7.74
C PHE A 132 0.68 4.80 6.99
N ASN A 133 -0.11 5.35 6.05
CA ASN A 133 0.20 6.64 5.45
C ASN A 133 0.37 7.72 6.51
N ASN A 134 -0.61 7.80 7.42
CA ASN A 134 -0.60 8.74 8.54
C ASN A 134 0.59 8.49 9.48
N LYS A 135 0.91 7.23 9.78
CA LYS A 135 2.08 6.89 10.62
C LYS A 135 3.40 7.31 9.97
N PHE A 136 3.57 7.12 8.66
CA PHE A 136 4.77 7.58 7.96
C PHE A 136 4.85 9.11 7.91
N ALA A 137 3.72 9.79 7.69
CA ALA A 137 3.66 11.25 7.74
C ALA A 137 4.03 11.79 9.14
N GLN A 138 3.49 11.19 10.19
CA GLN A 138 3.81 11.56 11.57
C GLN A 138 5.29 11.32 11.90
N PHE A 139 5.83 10.16 11.52
CA PHE A 139 7.26 9.87 11.69
C PHE A 139 8.16 10.90 10.99
N GLU A 140 7.82 11.32 9.77
CA GLU A 140 8.59 12.33 9.04
C GLU A 140 8.57 13.68 9.76
N ILE A 141 7.40 14.09 10.27
CA ILE A 141 7.24 15.32 11.05
C ILE A 141 8.07 15.24 12.35
N ASP A 142 7.94 14.14 13.09
CA ASP A 142 8.65 13.96 14.37
C ASP A 142 10.17 13.95 14.17
N LEU A 143 10.65 13.29 13.11
CA LEU A 143 12.07 13.28 12.75
C LEU A 143 12.58 14.69 12.41
N ASP A 144 11.81 15.47 11.66
CA ASP A 144 12.17 16.84 11.28
C ASP A 144 12.18 17.77 12.51
N ILE A 145 11.18 17.66 13.39
CA ILE A 145 11.11 18.42 14.65
C ILE A 145 12.29 18.09 15.55
N GLU A 146 12.60 16.81 15.75
CA GLU A 146 13.71 16.39 16.59
C GLU A 146 15.07 16.82 16.02
N MET A 147 15.26 16.74 14.69
CA MET A 147 16.49 17.27 14.07
C MET A 147 16.60 18.79 14.14
N SER A 148 15.48 19.53 14.08
CA SER A 148 15.49 21.00 14.18
C SER A 148 16.15 21.50 15.47
N LYS A 149 15.98 20.76 16.58
CA LYS A 149 16.56 21.09 17.90
C LYS A 149 18.08 21.11 17.89
N PHE A 150 18.71 20.28 17.06
CA PHE A 150 20.17 20.20 16.94
C PHE A 150 20.74 21.27 16.03
N PHE A 151 19.98 21.79 15.05
CA PHE A 151 20.43 22.90 14.21
C PHE A 151 20.48 24.24 14.97
N THR A 152 19.73 24.36 16.07
CA THR A 152 19.72 25.55 16.92
C THR A 152 20.78 25.56 18.03
N GLN A 153 21.41 24.42 18.32
CA GLN A 153 22.45 24.31 19.34
C GLN A 153 23.83 24.59 18.72
N LYS A 154 24.64 25.44 19.35
CA LYS A 154 25.98 25.83 18.88
C LYS A 154 27.06 24.74 19.08
N GLU A 155 26.74 23.65 19.77
CA GLU A 155 27.69 22.59 20.09
C GLU A 155 27.65 21.43 19.09
N ASP A 156 28.82 20.83 18.86
CA ASP A 156 29.07 19.74 17.93
C ASP A 156 28.54 18.41 18.51
N ASN A 157 27.21 18.29 18.66
CA ASN A 157 26.52 17.14 19.29
C ASN A 157 26.40 15.92 18.35
N CYS A 158 27.44 15.64 17.56
CA CYS A 158 27.44 14.61 16.51
C CYS A 158 27.11 13.21 17.06
N SER A 159 27.59 12.87 18.26
CA SER A 159 27.31 11.58 18.93
C SER A 159 25.83 11.43 19.31
N GLU A 160 25.20 12.48 19.84
CA GLU A 160 23.79 12.45 20.22
C GLU A 160 22.89 12.38 19.00
N ILE A 161 23.21 13.14 17.95
CA ILE A 161 22.50 13.09 16.66
C ILE A 161 22.58 11.67 16.07
N LEU A 162 23.75 11.03 16.10
CA LEU A 162 23.89 9.66 15.60
C LEU A 162 23.05 8.65 16.38
N LYS A 163 23.01 8.75 17.72
CA LYS A 163 22.15 7.89 18.56
C LYS A 163 20.67 8.11 18.26
N LEU A 164 20.25 9.37 18.12
CA LEU A 164 18.88 9.71 17.73
C LEU A 164 18.53 9.09 16.37
N LEU A 165 19.36 9.30 15.35
CA LEU A 165 19.11 8.80 14.01
C LEU A 165 19.12 7.27 13.94
N GLN A 166 19.94 6.59 14.75
CA GLN A 166 19.88 5.14 14.91
C GLN A 166 18.52 4.70 15.49
N SER A 167 18.08 5.32 16.58
CA SER A 167 16.79 5.03 17.20
C SER A 167 15.63 5.26 16.24
N LYS A 168 15.62 6.38 15.51
CA LYS A 168 14.59 6.68 14.50
C LYS A 168 14.63 5.72 13.31
N ASN A 169 15.81 5.24 12.90
CA ASN A 169 15.90 4.24 11.85
C ASN A 169 15.32 2.88 12.29
N GLU A 170 15.53 2.47 13.54
CA GLU A 170 14.91 1.27 14.12
C GLU A 170 13.38 1.42 14.24
N GLU A 171 12.92 2.59 14.68
CA GLU A 171 11.50 2.91 14.75
C GLU A 171 10.84 2.82 13.35
N LEU A 172 11.45 3.45 12.34
CA LEU A 172 10.98 3.35 10.95
C LEU A 172 10.97 1.91 10.45
N ALA A 173 12.00 1.12 10.77
CA ALA A 173 12.06 -0.29 10.40
C ALA A 173 10.88 -1.08 10.99
N LYS A 174 10.56 -0.86 12.27
CA LYS A 174 9.39 -1.48 12.94
C LYS A 174 8.06 -1.05 12.32
N ILE A 175 7.93 0.22 11.92
CA ILE A 175 6.71 0.69 11.22
C ILE A 175 6.57 -0.03 9.87
N ILE A 176 7.66 -0.16 9.11
CA ILE A 176 7.68 -0.86 7.81
C ILE A 176 7.37 -2.35 7.97
N GLU A 177 7.95 -3.00 8.97
CA GLU A 177 7.70 -4.41 9.27
C GLU A 177 6.23 -4.65 9.57
N ARG A 178 5.64 -3.88 10.50
CA ARG A 178 4.20 -3.96 10.79
C ARG A 178 3.33 -3.65 9.57
N TYR A 179 3.75 -2.70 8.72
CA TYR A 179 3.01 -2.40 7.49
C TYR A 179 2.99 -3.60 6.53
N ASN A 180 4.13 -4.29 6.39
CA ASN A 180 4.24 -5.48 5.56
C ASN A 180 3.48 -6.66 6.16
N GLU A 181 3.50 -6.82 7.49
CA GLU A 181 2.72 -7.85 8.19
C GLU A 181 1.23 -7.64 8.02
N ASP A 182 0.72 -6.43 8.31
CA ASP A 182 -0.70 -6.07 8.21
C ASP A 182 -1.21 -6.20 6.76
N ARG A 183 -0.34 -5.93 5.77
CA ARG A 183 -0.66 -6.08 4.34
C ARG A 183 -0.54 -7.51 3.85
N SER A 184 0.35 -8.32 4.42
CA SER A 184 0.44 -9.72 4.05
C SER A 184 -0.90 -10.36 4.37
N LEU A 185 -1.56 -10.91 3.34
CA LEU A 185 -2.85 -11.59 3.41
C LEU A 185 -2.72 -12.89 4.22
N ARG A 186 -2.23 -12.84 5.47
CA ARG A 186 -2.44 -13.94 6.40
C ARG A 186 -3.95 -14.11 6.51
N PRO A 187 -4.49 -15.35 6.37
CA PRO A 187 -5.88 -15.59 6.72
C PRO A 187 -6.07 -15.04 8.13
N ARG A 188 -6.88 -13.98 8.27
CA ARG A 188 -6.90 -13.21 9.51
C ARG A 188 -7.46 -14.07 10.64
N GLN A 189 -6.95 -13.77 11.81
CA GLN A 189 -7.31 -14.30 13.12
C GLN A 189 -8.80 -14.60 13.32
N ALA A 190 -9.76 -13.90 12.70
CA ALA A 190 -11.18 -14.26 12.77
C ALA A 190 -11.51 -15.64 12.16
N ASP A 191 -10.89 -16.01 11.03
CA ASP A 191 -11.03 -17.34 10.44
C ASP A 191 -10.30 -18.39 11.28
N ILE A 192 -9.16 -18.02 11.90
CA ILE A 192 -8.40 -18.87 12.82
C ILE A 192 -9.13 -19.05 14.15
N ASP A 193 -9.78 -18.01 14.69
CA ASP A 193 -10.52 -18.00 15.95
C ASP A 193 -11.85 -18.74 15.76
N LEU A 194 -12.50 -18.58 14.62
CA LEU A 194 -13.65 -19.40 14.22
C LEU A 194 -13.24 -20.86 14.05
N LEU A 195 -12.09 -21.13 13.43
CA LEU A 195 -11.54 -22.48 13.30
C LEU A 195 -11.18 -23.07 14.67
N ASN A 196 -10.57 -22.29 15.55
CA ASN A 196 -10.20 -22.70 16.90
C ASN A 196 -11.44 -22.96 17.77
N GLN A 197 -12.46 -22.10 17.73
CA GLN A 197 -13.74 -22.36 18.39
C GLN A 197 -14.42 -23.62 17.84
N LYS A 198 -14.30 -23.88 16.53
CA LYS A 198 -14.87 -25.07 15.90
C LYS A 198 -14.11 -26.33 16.33
N ILE A 199 -12.79 -26.26 16.43
CA ILE A 199 -11.94 -27.35 16.94
C ILE A 199 -12.25 -27.63 18.41
N GLU A 200 -12.34 -26.60 19.25
CA GLU A 200 -12.65 -26.72 20.67
C GLU A 200 -14.01 -27.39 20.91
N LYS A 201 -15.05 -26.97 20.17
CA LYS A 201 -16.37 -27.62 20.21
C LYS A 201 -16.33 -29.10 19.78
N LEU A 202 -15.52 -29.45 18.79
CA LEU A 202 -15.38 -30.83 18.33
C LEU A 202 -14.65 -31.71 19.35
N MET A 203 -13.65 -31.18 20.05
CA MET A 203 -12.94 -31.90 21.11
C MET A 203 -13.86 -32.22 22.30
N VAL A 204 -14.67 -31.26 22.76
CA VAL A 204 -15.64 -31.47 23.86
C VAL A 204 -16.65 -32.55 23.51
N VAL A 205 -17.21 -32.53 22.29
CA VAL A 205 -18.16 -33.56 21.82
C VAL A 205 -17.53 -34.96 21.76
N GLN A 206 -16.22 -35.05 21.49
CA GLN A 206 -15.50 -36.31 21.41
C GLN A 206 -15.18 -36.87 22.80
N GLU A 207 -14.90 -36.02 23.78
CA GLU A 207 -14.67 -36.37 25.18
C GLU A 207 -15.96 -36.91 25.85
N ASP A 208 -17.10 -36.25 25.62
CA ASP A 208 -18.41 -36.70 26.10
C ASP A 208 -18.80 -38.07 25.54
N LYS A 209 -18.51 -38.33 24.25
CA LYS A 209 -18.76 -39.64 23.62
C LYS A 209 -17.88 -40.75 24.20
N ASN A 210 -16.63 -40.45 24.52
CA ASN A 210 -15.72 -41.44 25.11
C ASN A 210 -16.12 -41.77 26.56
N ASN A 211 -16.59 -40.79 27.32
CA ASN A 211 -17.07 -41.00 28.68
C ASN A 211 -18.37 -41.83 28.74
N MET A 212 -19.29 -41.66 27.77
CA MET A 212 -20.47 -42.52 27.67
C MET A 212 -20.14 -43.97 27.31
N ASN A 213 -19.08 -44.22 26.54
CA ASN A 213 -18.69 -45.57 26.15
C ASN A 213 -17.94 -46.32 27.27
N ASN A 214 -17.28 -45.61 28.18
CA ASN A 214 -16.58 -46.21 29.33
C ASN A 214 -17.47 -46.42 30.56
N SER A 215 -18.73 -45.97 30.53
CA SER A 215 -19.70 -46.10 31.62
C SER A 215 -20.72 -47.24 31.40
N LYS A 216 -20.44 -48.16 30.47
CA LYS A 216 -21.16 -49.42 30.26
C LYS A 216 -20.25 -50.59 30.59
#